data_AF-A0A3B8JW08-F1
#
_entry.id   AF-A0A3B8JW08-F1
#
_cell.length_a   1.000
_cell.length_b   1.000
_cell.length_c   1.000
_cell.angle_alpha   90.00
_cell.angle_beta   90.00
_cell.angle_gamma   90.00
#
_symmetry.space_group_name_H-M   'P 1'
#
loop_
_entity.id
_entity.type
_entity.pdbx_description
1 polymer ?
#
loop_
_entity_poly.entity_id
_entity_poly.type
_entity_poly.pdbx_seq_one_letter_code
_entity_poly.pdbx_strand_id
1 'polypeptide(L)' 'EPTSPDASVRTVEHLLAALAASGVDDARIEIDGSEVPLLDGSAIAWVEAILEVGVVAAVGERRRGEEREWGRQGDRE' A
#
# COMPACT_ATOMS: atom_id res chain seq x y z
N GLU A 1 -24.18 16.48 -13.47
CA GLU A 1 -24.02 16.34 -12.00
C GLU A 1 -22.66 16.92 -11.61
N PRO A 2 -22.55 17.73 -10.54
CA PRO A 2 -21.25 18.11 -10.04
C PRO A 2 -20.55 16.83 -9.56
N THR A 3 -19.37 16.56 -10.08
CA THR A 3 -18.52 15.44 -9.66
C THR A 3 -18.36 15.50 -8.15
N SER A 4 -18.77 14.42 -7.47
CA SER A 4 -18.46 14.19 -6.06
C SER A 4 -16.98 14.52 -5.81
N PRO A 5 -16.61 15.08 -4.64
CA PRO A 5 -15.21 15.39 -4.33
C PRO A 5 -14.31 14.17 -4.61
N ASP A 6 -13.09 14.39 -5.11
CA ASP A 6 -12.13 13.33 -5.45
C ASP A 6 -12.12 12.25 -4.36
N ALA A 7 -12.62 11.06 -4.72
CA ALA A 7 -12.64 9.93 -3.81
C ALA A 7 -11.20 9.57 -3.45
N SER A 8 -10.86 9.68 -2.17
CA SER A 8 -9.50 9.44 -1.66
C SER A 8 -9.53 8.51 -0.46
N VAL A 9 -8.45 7.74 -0.32
CA VAL A 9 -8.19 6.86 0.82
C VAL A 9 -7.01 7.41 1.60
N ARG A 10 -7.15 7.53 2.92
CA ARG A 10 -6.11 8.03 3.83
C ARG A 10 -5.42 6.90 4.59
N THR A 11 -4.28 7.23 5.20
CA THR A 11 -3.55 6.39 6.16
C THR A 11 -3.09 5.05 5.58
N VAL A 12 -2.70 5.07 4.30
CA VAL A 12 -2.35 3.88 3.53
C VAL A 12 -0.95 3.35 3.84
N GLU A 13 -0.09 4.17 4.43
CA GLU A 13 1.36 3.96 4.53
C GLU A 13 1.76 2.64 5.20
N HIS A 14 1.15 2.28 6.34
CA HIS A 14 1.51 1.05 7.05
C HIS A 14 1.04 -0.21 6.33
N LEU A 15 -0.14 -0.17 5.71
CA LEU A 15 -0.63 -1.27 4.88
C LEU A 15 0.27 -1.47 3.66
N LEU A 16 0.62 -0.39 2.96
CA LEU A 16 1.51 -0.45 1.79
C LEU A 16 2.92 -0.94 2.19
N ALA A 17 3.43 -0.50 3.34
CA ALA A 17 4.70 -1.00 3.87
C ALA A 17 4.66 -2.50 4.17
N ALA A 18 3.56 -3.00 4.75
CA ALA A 18 3.38 -4.42 5.02
C ALA A 18 3.32 -5.27 3.74
N LEU A 19 2.58 -4.81 2.72
CA LEU A 19 2.50 -5.46 1.41
C LEU A 19 3.87 -5.52 0.73
N ALA A 20 4.61 -4.40 0.72
CA ALA A 20 5.95 -4.33 0.16
C ALA A 20 6.93 -5.27 0.89
N ALA A 21 6.91 -5.26 2.23
CA ALA A 21 7.76 -6.13 3.04
C ALA A 21 7.43 -7.62 2.84
N SER A 22 6.16 -7.94 2.58
CA SER A 22 5.69 -9.31 2.35
C SER A 22 5.86 -9.79 0.90
N GLY A 23 6.37 -8.94 0.00
CA GLY A 23 6.55 -9.28 -1.41
C GLY A 23 5.25 -9.42 -2.20
N VAL A 24 4.20 -8.69 -1.80
CA VAL A 24 2.91 -8.66 -2.50
C VAL A 24 2.95 -7.55 -3.54
N ASP A 25 2.95 -7.93 -4.83
CA ASP A 25 2.91 -6.97 -5.94
C ASP A 25 1.48 -6.63 -6.38
N ASP A 26 0.58 -7.62 -6.35
CA ASP A 26 -0.80 -7.50 -6.81
C ASP A 26 -1.77 -7.87 -5.66
N ALA A 27 -2.62 -6.93 -5.27
CA ALA A 27 -3.65 -7.14 -4.26
C ALA A 27 -4.91 -6.32 -4.55
N ARG A 28 -6.07 -6.86 -4.19
CA ARG A 28 -7.34 -6.12 -4.14
C ARG A 28 -7.64 -5.78 -2.69
N ILE A 29 -7.73 -4.47 -2.41
CA ILE A 29 -8.01 -3.95 -1.07
C ILE A 29 -9.43 -3.40 -1.09
N GLU A 30 -10.29 -3.91 -0.21
CA GLU A 30 -11.65 -3.43 0.00
C GLU A 30 -11.77 -2.89 1.43
N ILE A 31 -12.32 -1.68 1.57
CA ILE A 31 -12.53 -1.03 2.86
C ILE A 31 -13.90 -0.33 2.86
N ASP A 32 -14.60 -0.43 3.98
CA ASP A 32 -15.85 0.29 4.23
C ASP A 32 -15.54 1.67 4.85
N GLY A 33 -14.89 2.55 4.08
CA GLY A 33 -14.52 3.88 4.54
C GLY A 33 -13.50 4.58 3.64
N SER A 34 -13.19 5.84 3.96
CA SER A 34 -12.19 6.64 3.24
C SER A 34 -10.77 6.51 3.84
N GLU A 35 -10.52 5.51 4.67
CA GLU A 35 -9.29 5.41 5.47
C GLU A 35 -8.98 3.97 5.84
N VAL A 36 -7.71 3.60 5.73
CA VAL A 36 -7.22 2.30 6.18
C VAL A 36 -7.12 2.27 7.71
N PRO A 37 -7.52 1.18 8.38
CA PRO A 37 -7.42 1.08 9.84
C PRO A 37 -5.98 1.28 10.35
N LEU A 38 -5.81 2.13 11.36
CA LEU A 38 -4.50 2.35 12.00
C LEU A 38 -3.99 1.12 12.78
N LEU A 39 -4.88 0.25 13.24
CA LEU A 39 -4.57 -0.83 14.17
C LEU A 39 -3.82 -0.30 15.41
N ASP A 40 -2.60 -0.75 15.67
CA ASP A 40 -1.73 -0.29 16.75
C ASP A 40 -0.75 0.83 16.33
N GLY A 41 -0.90 1.34 15.10
CA GLY A 41 0.00 2.33 14.52
C GLY A 41 1.29 1.74 13.93
N SER A 42 1.43 0.42 13.89
CA SER A 42 2.53 -0.29 13.23
C SER A 42 2.06 -1.06 12.00
N ALA A 43 3.01 -1.65 11.27
CA ALA A 43 2.72 -2.57 10.17
C ALA A 43 2.66 -4.05 10.63
N ILE A 44 2.93 -4.36 11.91
CA ILE A 44 3.16 -5.73 12.38
C ILE A 44 1.92 -6.60 12.19
N ALA A 45 0.76 -6.13 12.65
CA ALA A 45 -0.50 -6.88 12.54
C ALA A 45 -0.88 -7.17 11.07
N TRP A 46 -0.54 -6.26 10.14
CA TRP A 46 -0.74 -6.48 8.71
C TRP A 46 0.21 -7.56 8.16
N VAL A 47 1.49 -7.50 8.52
CA VAL A 47 2.49 -8.50 8.09
C VAL A 47 2.14 -9.89 8.61
N GLU A 48 1.77 -9.99 9.89
CA GLU A 48 1.38 -11.27 10.50
C GLU A 48 0.19 -11.89 9.77
N ALA A 49 -0.85 -11.11 9.48
CA ALA A 49 -2.01 -11.59 8.74
C ALA A 49 -1.67 -12.04 7.30
N ILE A 50 -0.76 -11.33 6.62
CA ILE A 50 -0.32 -11.71 5.26
C ILE A 50 0.51 -13.01 5.31
N LEU A 51 1.42 -13.15 6.27
CA LEU A 51 2.25 -14.35 6.41
C LEU A 51 1.41 -15.58 6.79
N GLU A 52 0.35 -15.41 7.57
CA GLU A 52 -0.57 -16.48 7.95
C GLU A 52 -1.27 -17.09 6.72
N VAL A 53 -1.72 -16.25 5.77
CA VAL A 53 -2.39 -16.73 4.54
C VAL A 53 -1.41 -17.08 3.41
N GLY A 54 -0.21 -16.50 3.44
CA GLY A 54 0.83 -16.69 2.43
C GLY A 54 0.58 -15.93 1.12
N VAL A 55 1.57 -15.97 0.22
CA VAL A 55 1.55 -15.31 -1.09
C VAL A 55 1.63 -16.33 -2.22
N VAL A 56 0.99 -16.02 -3.34
CA VAL A 56 0.96 -16.89 -4.54
C VAL A 56 1.70 -16.20 -5.69
N ALA A 57 2.40 -16.99 -6.50
CA ALA A 57 3.05 -16.48 -7.70
C ALA A 57 1.99 -15.97 -8.70
N ALA A 58 2.12 -14.71 -9.10
CA ALA A 58 1.29 -14.11 -10.13
C ALA A 58 1.61 -14.72 -11.50
N VAL A 59 0.61 -14.75 -12.39
CA VAL A 59 0.79 -15.19 -13.78
C VAL A 59 1.35 -14.02 -14.58
N GLY A 60 2.61 -14.14 -15.02
CA GLY A 60 3.27 -13.15 -15.88
C GLY A 60 4.60 -12.66 -15.31
N GLU A 61 5.32 -11.87 -16.09
CA GLU A 61 6.59 -11.28 -15.67
C GLU A 61 6.37 -10.10 -14.74
N ARG A 62 7.12 -10.08 -13.62
CA ARG A 62 7.14 -8.92 -12.72
C ARG A 62 7.72 -7.73 -13.48
N ARG A 63 6.96 -6.63 -13.52
CA ARG A 63 7.41 -5.37 -14.11
C ARG A 63 8.37 -4.70 -13.14
N ARG A 64 9.65 -4.60 -13.51
CA ARG A 64 10.60 -3.76 -12.76
C ARG A 64 10.21 -2.29 -12.99
N GLY A 65 10.04 -1.55 -11.89
CA GLY A 65 9.84 -0.10 -11.96
C GLY A 65 11.04 0.57 -12.63
N GLU A 66 10.77 1.52 -13.53
CA GLU A 66 11.80 2.36 -14.11
C GLU A 66 12.39 3.26 -13.01
N GLU A 67 13.72 3.24 -12.82
CA GLU A 67 14.38 4.21 -11.95
C GLU A 67 14.15 5.62 -12.50
N ARG A 68 13.28 6.38 -11.85
CA ARG A 68 13.08 7.79 -12.13
C ARG A 68 13.90 8.59 -11.13
N GLU A 69 14.58 9.62 -11.63
CA GLU A 69 15.31 10.56 -10.79
C GLU A 69 14.32 11.22 -9.81
N TRP A 70 14.49 10.95 -8.52
CA TRP A 70 13.71 11.59 -7.48
C TRP A 70 14.20 13.03 -7.35
N GLY A 71 13.33 13.98 -7.73
CA GLY A 71 13.62 15.40 -7.54
C GLY A 71 13.91 15.68 -6.07
N ARG A 72 15.07 16.28 -5.77
CA ARG A 72 15.41 16.71 -4.41
C ARG A 72 14.46 17.82 -4.00
N GLN A 73 13.44 17.49 -3.19
CA GLN A 73 12.70 18.50 -2.43
C GLN A 73 13.62 18.98 -1.31
N GLY A 74 13.98 20.26 -1.33
CA GLY A 74 14.88 20.90 -0.35
C GLY A 74 14.48 20.60 1.10
N ASP A 75 15.50 20.55 1.95
CA ASP A 75 15.48 20.12 3.33
C ASP A 75 14.26 20.69 4.09
N ARG A 76 13.47 19.79 4.69
CA ARG A 76 12.37 20.18 5.59
C ARG A 76 12.99 20.62 6.92
N GLU A 77 12.91 21.91 7.22
CA GLU A 77 13.06 22.45 8.58
C GLU A 77 11.88 22.04 9.47
#